data_AF-A0A963MDM5-F1
#
_entry.id   AF-A0A963MDM5-F1
#
_cell.length_a   1.000
_cell.length_b   1.000
_cell.length_c   1.000
_cell.angle_alpha   90.00
_cell.angle_beta   90.00
_cell.angle_gamma   90.00
#
_symmetry.space_group_name_H-M   'P 1'
#
loop_
_entity.id
_entity.type
_entity.pdbx_description
1 polymer ?
#
loop_
_entity_poly.entity_id
_entity_poly.type
_entity_poly.pdbx_seq_one_letter_code
_entity_poly.pdbx_strand_id
1 'polypeptide(L)'
;RPEVPGKLAPFVEAVQQALLADARRPKKERRTAKALHAQLAAAGYEGGYSRLTDYIRAWRAERGGVQAGDAYVPLSFELGEAFQFDWSEEPLVIGGVYQRLQVAHTKLCASRAFWLVAYPSQGHEMLFDAHTRSFAALGGVARRGIYDNMRTAVDRVGKGKARDVNLRFTTM
;
A
#
# COMPACT_ATOMS: atom_id res chain seq x y z
N ARG A 1 -14.55 11.22 28.49
CA ARG A 1 -15.54 10.38 27.78
C ARG A 1 -16.15 11.27 26.70
N PRO A 2 -16.00 10.96 25.41
CA PRO A 2 -16.55 11.81 24.37
C PRO A 2 -18.07 11.77 24.51
N GLU A 3 -18.69 12.95 24.43
CA GLU A 3 -20.14 13.10 24.55
C GLU A 3 -20.80 12.30 23.42
N VAL A 4 -21.64 11.31 23.77
CA VAL A 4 -22.22 10.42 22.77
C VAL A 4 -23.39 11.15 22.10
N PRO A 5 -23.31 11.53 20.82
CA PRO A 5 -24.25 12.50 20.26
C PRO A 5 -25.57 11.83 19.86
N GLY A 6 -26.59 11.89 20.72
CA GLY A 6 -27.99 11.60 20.40
C GLY A 6 -28.22 10.27 19.63
N LYS A 7 -28.73 10.36 18.40
CA LYS A 7 -29.09 9.21 17.54
C LYS A 7 -27.97 8.18 17.31
N LEU A 8 -26.70 8.54 17.54
CA LEU A 8 -25.58 7.60 17.40
C LEU A 8 -25.43 6.68 18.61
N ALA A 9 -25.98 7.04 19.77
CA ALA A 9 -25.80 6.31 21.02
C ALA A 9 -26.10 4.80 20.93
N PRO A 10 -27.21 4.35 20.31
CA PRO A 10 -27.51 2.93 20.20
C PRO A 10 -26.50 2.16 19.31
N PHE A 11 -25.77 2.86 18.46
CA PHE A 11 -24.87 2.29 17.46
C PHE A 11 -23.39 2.40 17.84
N VAL A 12 -23.06 3.04 18.98
CA VAL A 12 -21.67 3.27 19.39
C VAL A 12 -20.89 1.97 19.51
N GLU A 13 -21.47 0.94 20.12
CA GLU A 13 -20.80 -0.35 20.27
C GLU A 13 -20.49 -0.99 18.91
N ALA A 14 -21.47 -0.99 18.00
CA ALA A 14 -21.30 -1.48 16.64
C ALA A 14 -20.20 -0.71 15.88
N VAL A 15 -20.14 0.62 16.05
CA VAL A 15 -19.08 1.46 15.48
C VAL A 15 -17.71 1.08 16.05
N GLN A 16 -17.59 0.94 17.36
CA GLN A 16 -16.31 0.59 17.99
C GLN A 16 -15.83 -0.79 17.57
N GLN A 17 -16.71 -1.79 17.56
CA GLN A 17 -16.39 -3.14 17.08
C GLN A 17 -15.96 -3.11 15.61
N ALA A 18 -16.65 -2.32 14.78
CA ALA A 18 -16.29 -2.15 13.39
C ALA A 18 -14.88 -1.57 13.23
N LEU A 19 -14.57 -0.48 13.94
CA LEU A 19 -13.26 0.16 13.90
C LEU A 19 -12.14 -0.75 14.42
N LEU A 20 -12.39 -1.54 15.47
CA LEU A 20 -11.45 -2.53 16.00
C LEU A 20 -11.18 -3.66 15.00
N ALA A 21 -12.23 -4.17 14.34
CA ALA A 21 -12.09 -5.18 13.30
C ALA A 21 -11.31 -4.64 12.09
N ASP A 22 -11.61 -3.41 11.66
CA ASP A 22 -10.90 -2.76 10.55
C ASP A 22 -9.42 -2.49 10.90
N ALA A 23 -9.10 -2.19 12.17
CA ALA A 23 -7.72 -1.99 12.61
C ALA A 23 -6.84 -3.25 12.41
N ARG A 24 -7.44 -4.45 12.47
CA ARG A 24 -6.75 -5.73 12.25
C ARG A 24 -6.58 -6.10 10.77
N ARG A 25 -7.20 -5.36 9.85
CA ARG A 25 -7.11 -5.60 8.40
C ARG A 25 -6.00 -4.78 7.76
N PRO A 26 -5.41 -5.23 6.64
CA PRO A 26 -4.54 -4.42 5.79
C PRO A 26 -5.23 -3.10 5.41
N LYS A 27 -4.48 -1.99 5.28
CA LYS A 27 -5.05 -0.66 4.97
C LYS A 27 -5.99 -0.69 3.75
N LYS A 28 -5.66 -1.51 2.73
CA LYS A 28 -6.45 -1.70 1.50
C LYS A 28 -7.82 -2.39 1.71
N GLU A 29 -7.99 -3.13 2.80
CA GLU A 29 -9.18 -3.93 3.12
C GLU A 29 -10.02 -3.35 4.27
N ARG A 30 -9.58 -2.23 4.86
CA ARG A 30 -10.34 -1.54 5.92
C ARG A 30 -11.56 -0.87 5.33
N ARG A 31 -12.71 -1.00 5.98
CA ARG A 31 -13.91 -0.26 5.56
C ARG A 31 -13.68 1.25 5.67
N THR A 32 -14.21 1.98 4.70
CA THR A 32 -14.27 3.45 4.77
C THR A 32 -15.36 3.89 5.74
N ALA A 33 -15.26 5.11 6.28
CA ALA A 33 -16.33 5.66 7.11
C ALA A 33 -17.66 5.73 6.35
N LYS A 34 -17.63 5.92 5.02
CA LYS A 34 -18.82 5.92 4.16
C LYS A 34 -19.46 4.53 4.09
N ALA A 35 -18.66 3.48 3.95
CA ALA A 35 -19.16 2.10 3.98
C ALA A 35 -19.76 1.75 5.35
N LEU A 36 -19.12 2.18 6.45
CA LEU A 36 -19.66 2.01 7.79
C LEU A 36 -20.98 2.76 7.98
N HIS A 37 -21.11 3.99 7.46
CA HIS A 37 -22.36 4.74 7.50
C HIS A 37 -23.50 4.03 6.77
N ALA A 38 -23.25 3.51 5.56
CA ALA A 38 -24.24 2.74 4.81
C ALA A 38 -24.69 1.47 5.58
N GLN A 39 -23.74 0.77 6.21
CA GLN A 39 -24.04 -0.39 7.06
C GLN A 39 -24.91 -0.02 8.27
N LEU A 40 -24.60 1.08 8.94
CA LEU A 40 -25.40 1.57 10.06
C LEU A 40 -26.79 2.01 9.61
N ALA A 41 -26.90 2.69 8.46
CA ALA A 41 -28.18 3.10 7.90
C ALA A 41 -29.08 1.89 7.61
N ALA A 42 -28.52 0.81 7.06
CA ALA A 42 -29.23 -0.46 6.87
C ALA A 42 -29.66 -1.11 8.21
N ALA A 43 -28.95 -0.83 9.30
CA ALA A 43 -29.30 -1.26 10.66
C ALA A 43 -30.25 -0.28 11.39
N GLY A 44 -30.80 0.73 10.70
CA GLY A 44 -31.74 1.69 11.27
C GLY A 44 -31.13 2.97 11.82
N TYR A 45 -29.86 3.26 11.53
CA TYR A 45 -29.25 4.54 11.91
C TYR A 45 -29.71 5.67 10.99
N GLU A 46 -30.52 6.58 11.53
CA GLU A 46 -31.01 7.77 10.82
C GLU A 46 -30.13 9.02 11.01
N GLY A 47 -28.96 8.88 11.62
CA GLY A 47 -28.07 10.01 11.86
C GLY A 47 -27.20 10.36 10.64
N GLY A 48 -26.77 11.62 10.58
CA GLY A 48 -25.94 12.12 9.50
C GLY A 48 -24.52 11.53 9.49
N TYR A 49 -23.96 11.38 8.29
CA TYR A 49 -22.57 10.95 8.07
C TYR A 49 -21.56 11.76 8.91
N SER A 50 -21.74 13.08 9.01
CA SER A 50 -20.86 13.96 9.77
C SER A 50 -20.76 13.56 11.25
N ARG A 51 -21.89 13.21 11.90
CA ARG A 51 -21.89 12.79 13.31
C ARG A 51 -21.11 11.52 13.53
N LEU A 52 -21.24 10.55 12.61
CA LEU A 52 -20.43 9.33 12.64
C LEU A 52 -18.94 9.67 12.48
N THR A 53 -18.58 10.51 11.51
CA THR A 53 -17.16 10.85 11.28
C THR A 53 -16.53 11.63 12.42
N ASP A 54 -17.28 12.52 13.07
CA ASP A 54 -16.79 13.26 14.24
C ASP A 54 -16.53 12.32 15.41
N TYR A 55 -17.44 11.38 15.65
CA TYR A 55 -17.23 10.32 16.63
C TYR A 55 -15.99 9.47 16.32
N ILE A 56 -15.81 9.04 15.06
CA ILE A 56 -14.64 8.26 14.63
C ILE A 56 -13.34 9.06 14.84
N ARG A 57 -13.32 10.37 14.54
CA ARG A 57 -12.15 11.24 14.75
C ARG A 57 -11.79 11.33 16.24
N ALA A 58 -12.77 11.63 17.09
CA ALA A 58 -12.57 11.70 18.54
C ALA A 58 -12.06 10.35 19.10
N TRP A 59 -12.69 9.25 18.70
CA TRP A 59 -12.28 7.90 19.10
C TRP A 59 -10.84 7.56 18.68
N ARG A 60 -10.39 8.00 17.49
CA ARG A 60 -9.00 7.80 17.02
C ARG A 60 -8.01 8.68 17.78
N ALA A 61 -8.36 9.92 18.07
CA ALA A 61 -7.53 10.86 18.82
C ALA A 61 -7.26 10.36 20.24
N GLU A 62 -8.30 9.86 20.93
CA GLU A 62 -8.17 9.26 22.28
C GLU A 62 -7.26 8.03 22.32
N ARG A 63 -7.06 7.35 21.19
CA ARG A 63 -6.23 6.14 21.06
C ARG A 63 -4.83 6.43 20.50
N GLY A 64 -4.41 7.69 20.48
CA GLY A 64 -3.08 8.09 20.01
C GLY A 64 -2.91 8.05 18.48
N GLY A 65 -4.01 8.05 17.73
CA GLY A 65 -3.98 8.10 16.27
C GLY A 65 -3.56 9.48 15.77
N VAL A 66 -2.24 9.73 15.73
CA VAL A 66 -1.67 10.87 15.00
C VAL A 66 -2.01 10.67 13.53
N GLN A 67 -2.93 11.49 13.00
CA GLN A 67 -3.07 11.66 11.56
C GLN A 67 -1.85 12.46 11.09
N ALA A 68 -0.76 11.77 10.77
CA ALA A 68 0.27 12.36 9.93
C ALA A 68 -0.41 12.72 8.61
N GLY A 69 -0.55 14.01 8.33
CA GLY A 69 -0.96 14.46 7.01
C GLY A 69 0.11 14.04 6.02
N ASP A 70 -0.27 13.26 5.01
CA ASP A 70 0.64 12.84 3.96
C ASP A 70 1.11 14.10 3.21
N ALA A 71 2.37 14.50 3.41
CA ALA A 71 3.00 15.57 2.64
C ALA A 71 3.33 15.04 1.23
N TYR A 72 2.66 15.56 0.20
CA TYR A 72 2.88 15.15 -1.18
C TYR A 72 3.89 16.08 -1.85
N VAL A 73 5.01 15.52 -2.32
CA VAL A 73 5.99 16.23 -3.17
C VAL A 73 5.82 15.75 -4.61
N PRO A 74 5.36 16.61 -5.55
CA PRO A 74 5.24 16.22 -6.95
C PRO A 74 6.62 15.96 -7.55
N LEU A 75 6.76 14.83 -8.23
CA LEU A 75 7.98 14.48 -8.97
C LEU A 75 7.69 14.59 -10.48
N SER A 76 8.59 15.24 -11.22
CA SER A 76 8.54 15.37 -12.68
C SER A 76 9.69 14.58 -13.30
N PHE A 77 9.42 13.92 -14.43
CA PHE A 77 10.38 13.06 -15.13
C PHE A 77 10.19 13.19 -16.64
N GLU A 78 11.30 13.13 -17.38
CA GLU A 78 11.31 13.00 -18.83
C GLU A 78 11.01 11.56 -19.27
N LEU A 79 10.55 11.38 -20.51
CA LEU A 79 10.37 10.05 -21.10
C LEU A 79 11.70 9.28 -21.11
N GLY A 80 11.69 8.03 -20.64
CA GLY A 80 12.90 7.19 -20.52
C GLY A 80 13.88 7.62 -19.42
N GLU A 81 13.56 8.62 -18.59
CA GLU A 81 14.46 9.07 -17.52
C GLU A 81 14.59 8.06 -16.39
N ALA A 82 13.46 7.55 -15.90
CA ALA A 82 13.45 6.66 -14.75
C ALA A 82 12.31 5.65 -14.82
N PHE A 83 12.57 4.48 -14.23
CA PHE A 83 11.54 3.54 -13.80
C PHE A 83 11.58 3.37 -12.29
N GLN A 84 10.45 2.98 -11.71
CA GLN A 84 10.34 2.50 -10.35
C GLN A 84 10.11 0.99 -10.35
N PHE A 85 10.82 0.29 -9.48
CA PHE A 85 10.64 -1.14 -9.25
C PHE A 85 10.20 -1.39 -7.81
N ASP A 86 9.19 -2.24 -7.63
CA ASP A 86 8.66 -2.63 -6.32
C ASP A 86 8.19 -4.09 -6.32
N TRP A 87 8.09 -4.67 -5.13
CA TRP A 87 7.49 -5.98 -4.90
C TRP A 87 6.17 -5.81 -4.15
N SER A 88 5.11 -6.46 -4.64
CA SER A 88 3.90 -6.68 -3.85
C SER A 88 3.75 -8.16 -3.51
N GLU A 89 2.99 -8.44 -2.47
CA GLU A 89 2.60 -9.80 -2.15
C GLU A 89 1.09 -9.94 -2.35
N GLU A 90 0.71 -10.85 -3.24
CA GLU A 90 -0.68 -11.03 -3.65
C GLU A 90 -1.14 -12.48 -3.43
N PRO A 91 -2.30 -12.68 -2.76
CA PRO A 91 -2.87 -14.01 -2.56
C PRO A 91 -3.56 -14.50 -3.84
N LEU A 92 -3.23 -15.71 -4.29
CA LEU A 92 -3.88 -16.33 -5.46
C LEU A 92 -4.10 -17.84 -5.24
N VAL A 93 -5.18 -18.37 -5.80
CA VAL A 93 -5.41 -19.82 -5.86
C VAL A 93 -5.00 -20.34 -7.24
N ILE A 94 -3.99 -21.19 -7.30
CA ILE A 94 -3.50 -21.81 -8.54
C ILE A 94 -3.68 -23.32 -8.43
N GLY A 95 -4.43 -23.91 -9.37
CA GLY A 95 -4.73 -25.34 -9.36
C GLY A 95 -5.47 -25.82 -8.10
N GLY A 96 -6.30 -24.95 -7.50
CA GLY A 96 -7.01 -25.24 -6.26
C GLY A 96 -6.19 -25.05 -4.97
N VAL A 97 -4.90 -24.70 -5.08
CA VAL A 97 -4.02 -24.47 -3.93
C VAL A 97 -3.81 -22.98 -3.71
N TYR A 98 -4.05 -22.52 -2.48
CA TYR A 98 -3.77 -21.15 -2.06
C TYR A 98 -2.26 -20.90 -2.00
N GLN A 99 -1.80 -19.81 -2.61
CA GLN A 99 -0.40 -19.40 -2.65
C GLN A 99 -0.30 -17.87 -2.44
N ARG A 100 0.77 -17.43 -1.77
CA ARG A 100 1.16 -16.02 -1.70
C ARG A 100 2.26 -15.78 -2.72
N LEU A 101 1.94 -15.04 -3.77
CA LEU A 101 2.86 -14.72 -4.85
C LEU A 101 3.55 -13.40 -4.58
N GLN A 102 4.81 -13.31 -4.99
CA GLN A 102 5.59 -12.08 -5.01
C GLN A 102 5.49 -11.50 -6.42
N VAL A 103 4.78 -10.39 -6.58
CA VAL A 103 4.59 -9.75 -7.88
C VAL A 103 5.60 -8.63 -8.02
N ALA A 104 6.43 -8.69 -9.05
CA ALA A 104 7.35 -7.64 -9.45
C ALA A 104 6.56 -6.57 -10.21
N HIS A 105 6.74 -5.30 -9.83
CA HIS A 105 6.15 -4.15 -10.50
C HIS A 105 7.27 -3.33 -11.11
N THR A 106 7.31 -3.18 -12.43
CA THR A 106 8.18 -2.21 -13.10
C THR A 106 7.34 -1.13 -13.74
N LYS A 107 7.57 0.14 -13.40
CA LYS A 107 6.74 1.25 -13.88
C LYS A 107 7.59 2.43 -14.34
N LEU A 108 7.37 2.91 -15.56
CA LEU A 108 8.00 4.12 -16.06
C LEU A 108 7.45 5.36 -15.33
N CYS A 109 8.34 6.23 -14.86
CA CYS A 109 7.95 7.35 -13.99
C CYS A 109 7.17 8.44 -14.74
N ALA A 110 7.56 8.75 -15.99
CA ALA A 110 6.91 9.78 -16.81
C ALA A 110 5.57 9.32 -17.38
N SER A 111 5.57 8.24 -18.19
CA SER A 111 4.37 7.75 -18.90
C SER A 111 3.42 6.92 -18.04
N ARG A 112 3.88 6.45 -16.86
CA ARG A 112 3.15 5.53 -15.97
C ARG A 112 2.86 4.15 -16.57
N ALA A 113 3.36 3.84 -17.76
CA ALA A 113 3.32 2.50 -18.32
C ALA A 113 4.01 1.51 -17.37
N PHE A 114 3.46 0.30 -17.23
CA PHE A 114 3.92 -0.68 -16.25
C PHE A 114 3.87 -2.11 -16.79
N TRP A 115 4.68 -2.96 -16.20
CA TRP A 115 4.73 -4.40 -16.45
C TRP A 115 4.77 -5.16 -15.12
N LEU A 116 4.06 -6.28 -15.04
CA LEU A 116 3.94 -7.10 -13.84
C LEU A 116 4.38 -8.53 -14.13
N VAL A 117 5.12 -9.13 -13.20
CA VAL A 117 5.46 -10.56 -13.27
C VAL A 117 5.32 -11.19 -11.89
N ALA A 118 4.61 -12.31 -11.80
CA ALA A 118 4.39 -13.02 -10.54
C ALA A 118 5.39 -14.16 -10.35
N TYR A 119 5.95 -14.27 -9.14
CA TYR A 119 6.96 -15.25 -8.75
C TYR A 119 6.61 -15.91 -7.42
N PRO A 120 7.16 -17.11 -7.13
CA PRO A 120 7.02 -17.74 -5.82
C PRO A 120 7.88 -17.07 -4.73
N SER A 121 8.92 -16.29 -5.09
CA SER A 121 9.81 -15.62 -4.14
C SER A 121 10.42 -14.34 -4.72
N GLN A 122 11.11 -13.56 -3.88
CA GLN A 122 11.85 -12.33 -4.26
C GLN A 122 13.36 -12.58 -4.44
N GLY A 123 13.78 -13.80 -4.81
CA GLY A 123 15.21 -14.11 -4.99
C GLY A 123 15.87 -13.31 -6.12
N HIS A 124 17.20 -13.22 -6.12
CA HIS A 124 17.96 -12.49 -7.15
C HIS A 124 17.67 -12.98 -8.58
N GLU A 125 17.50 -14.28 -8.78
CA GLU A 125 17.16 -14.86 -10.09
C GLU A 125 15.82 -14.32 -10.60
N MET A 126 14.82 -14.25 -9.73
CA MET A 126 13.49 -13.71 -10.04
C MET A 126 13.55 -12.21 -10.26
N LEU A 127 14.39 -11.49 -9.50
CA LEU A 127 14.63 -10.07 -9.71
C LEU A 127 15.21 -9.80 -11.10
N PHE A 128 16.24 -10.54 -11.51
CA PHE A 128 16.85 -10.36 -12.84
C PHE A 128 15.89 -10.72 -13.96
N ASP A 129 15.19 -11.85 -13.85
CA ASP A 129 14.18 -12.26 -14.83
C ASP A 129 13.04 -11.22 -14.93
N ALA A 130 12.63 -10.61 -13.82
CA ALA A 130 11.61 -9.55 -13.82
C ALA A 130 12.07 -8.35 -14.65
N HIS A 131 13.32 -7.92 -14.48
CA HIS A 131 13.88 -6.80 -15.24
C HIS A 131 14.00 -7.13 -16.73
N THR A 132 14.53 -8.31 -17.05
CA THR A 132 14.64 -8.76 -18.45
C THR A 132 13.27 -8.76 -19.14
N ARG A 133 12.23 -9.32 -18.50
CA ARG A 133 10.86 -9.34 -19.04
C ARG A 133 10.28 -7.94 -19.17
N SER A 134 10.41 -7.12 -18.15
CA SER A 134 9.89 -5.75 -18.16
C SER A 134 10.54 -4.90 -19.25
N PHE A 135 11.86 -4.95 -19.40
CA PHE A 135 12.57 -4.16 -20.42
C PHE A 135 12.25 -4.61 -21.83
N ALA A 136 12.12 -5.93 -22.05
CA ALA A 136 11.67 -6.46 -23.33
C ALA A 136 10.24 -5.98 -23.65
N ALA A 137 9.32 -6.06 -22.69
CA ALA A 137 7.93 -5.65 -22.89
C ALA A 137 7.76 -4.13 -23.07
N LEU A 138 8.56 -3.32 -22.38
CA LEU A 138 8.54 -1.86 -22.47
C LEU A 138 9.33 -1.32 -23.69
N GLY A 139 10.02 -2.19 -24.42
CA GLY A 139 10.77 -1.82 -25.63
C GLY A 139 12.08 -1.08 -25.36
N GLY A 140 12.62 -1.18 -24.14
CA GLY A 140 13.87 -0.52 -23.78
C GLY A 140 14.11 -0.42 -22.27
N VAL A 141 15.25 0.17 -21.92
CA VAL A 141 15.70 0.38 -20.54
C VAL A 141 15.75 1.88 -20.27
N ALA A 142 15.11 2.34 -19.19
CA ALA A 142 15.22 3.73 -18.77
C ALA A 142 16.57 4.02 -18.10
N ARG A 143 17.01 5.28 -18.13
CA ARG A 143 18.37 5.69 -17.68
C ARG A 143 18.64 5.44 -16.20
N ARG A 144 17.60 5.39 -15.37
CA ARG A 144 17.71 5.20 -13.91
C ARG A 144 16.64 4.25 -13.40
N GLY A 145 17.04 3.33 -12.53
CA GLY A 145 16.12 2.52 -11.72
C GLY A 145 15.97 3.09 -10.32
N ILE A 146 14.73 3.23 -9.86
CA ILE A 146 14.38 3.66 -8.50
C ILE A 146 13.86 2.44 -7.74
N TYR A 147 14.53 2.12 -6.64
CA TYR A 147 14.26 0.95 -5.81
C TYR A 147 14.07 1.40 -4.36
N ASP A 148 13.27 0.65 -3.60
CA ASP A 148 13.33 0.73 -2.13
C ASP A 148 14.61 0.03 -1.62
N ASN A 149 14.92 0.14 -0.33
CA ASN A 149 16.02 -0.56 0.33
C ASN A 149 15.73 -2.07 0.50
N MET A 150 15.24 -2.73 -0.56
CA MET A 150 15.00 -4.16 -0.57
C MET A 150 16.33 -4.90 -0.40
N ARG A 151 16.31 -6.02 0.34
CA ARG A 151 17.53 -6.81 0.64
C ARG A 151 18.25 -7.33 -0.58
N THR A 152 17.56 -7.46 -1.71
CA THR A 152 18.15 -7.84 -2.99
C THR A 152 18.92 -6.71 -3.68
N ALA A 153 18.72 -5.45 -3.25
CA ALA A 153 19.42 -4.29 -3.79
C ALA A 153 20.40 -3.69 -2.78
N VAL A 154 20.07 -3.71 -1.49
CA VAL A 154 20.83 -3.04 -0.42
C VAL A 154 21.12 -4.03 0.70
N ASP A 155 22.41 -4.23 0.99
CA ASP A 155 22.87 -5.05 2.12
C ASP A 155 22.80 -4.27 3.44
N ARG A 156 23.11 -2.95 3.40
CA ARG A 156 23.08 -2.08 4.57
C ARG A 156 22.71 -0.64 4.22
N VAL A 157 21.84 -0.04 5.04
CA VAL A 157 21.52 1.39 4.97
C VAL A 157 22.40 2.15 5.96
N GLY A 158 23.19 3.11 5.46
CA GLY A 158 24.06 3.97 6.25
C GLY A 158 23.41 5.29 6.66
N LYS A 159 24.21 6.24 7.19
CA LYS A 159 23.72 7.59 7.52
C LYS A 159 23.30 8.35 6.24
N GLY A 160 22.15 9.02 6.29
CA GLY A 160 21.66 9.86 5.19
C GLY A 160 21.36 9.07 3.91
N LYS A 161 22.02 9.42 2.81
CA LYS A 161 21.87 8.79 1.48
C LYS A 161 22.88 7.65 1.19
N ALA A 162 23.69 7.23 2.16
CA ALA A 162 24.64 6.13 1.99
C ALA A 162 23.96 4.76 2.01
N ARG A 163 24.33 3.86 1.09
CA ARG A 163 23.86 2.46 1.04
C ARG A 163 25.01 1.57 0.58
N ASP A 164 25.18 0.43 1.25
CA ASP A 164 26.02 -0.66 0.78
C ASP A 164 25.17 -1.51 -0.16
N VAL A 165 25.43 -1.41 -1.46
CA VAL A 165 24.65 -2.07 -2.51
C VAL A 165 25.08 -3.53 -2.60
N ASN A 166 24.11 -4.44 -2.72
CA ASN A 166 24.39 -5.86 -2.88
C ASN A 166 25.23 -6.10 -4.14
N LEU A 167 26.33 -6.84 -4.04
CA LEU A 167 27.24 -7.05 -5.17
C LEU A 167 26.54 -7.67 -6.37
N ARG A 168 25.63 -8.63 -6.16
CA ARG A 168 24.86 -9.24 -7.27
C ARG A 168 23.98 -8.21 -7.95
N PHE A 169 23.38 -7.29 -7.19
CA PHE A 169 22.59 -6.21 -7.75
C PHE A 169 23.41 -5.25 -8.62
N THR A 170 24.67 -4.98 -8.27
CA THR A 170 25.53 -4.10 -9.08
C THR A 170 25.89 -4.65 -10.46
N THR A 171 25.66 -5.95 -10.69
CA THR A 171 25.93 -6.61 -11.98
C THR A 171 24.77 -6.55 -12.97
N MET A 172 23.65 -5.92 -12.59
CA MET A 172 22.48 -5.71 -13.45
C MET A 172 22.74 -4.69 -14.57
#